data_AF-A0A5J4WE36-F1
#
_entry.id   AF-A0A5J4WE36-F1
#
_cell.length_a   1.000
_cell.length_b   1.000
_cell.length_c   1.000
_cell.angle_alpha   90.00
_cell.angle_beta   90.00
_cell.angle_gamma   90.00
#
_symmetry.space_group_name_H-M   'P 1'
#
loop_
_entity.id
_entity.type
_entity.pdbx_description
1 polymer ?
#
loop_
_entity_poly.entity_id
_entity_poly.type
_entity_poly.pdbx_seq_one_letter_code
_entity_poly.pdbx_strand_id
1 'polypeptide(L)'
;MQSLPTFFDIVVVGTGFVESLIASACARSGLSVLHIDENNYFGSNWATLSLNKMEEWADQNTQNNEMYGYKCFKIIRNTKDTKYETMAIKGNRFSLDLTPRLIYSDSPFMDFIFQSSLQKSIELARVEGSCLLVQQSRHHTEFLEIPQSKDEIIHSPLSLSEKHDLLKIVNKVSLWDNSDLNAEFIDNLGNKPFSDFLKNKGLSDSLASSFLSFCMAGLQSSHSTSSFQALRLIKQYIQSLTVFPPQRGPGGVFYPPTAYVIPFFGMGEIAQSLVRIAAVWGGITIMGCKINKIIRPLTSQTDQQQIHKEDIPNTKALNETNQKSFQNEMNNLIGLELELIMDDREKEQLVEIKNEPKSEMNKKIVWTKHFISNLSSA
;
A
#
# COMPACT_ATOMS: atom_id res chain seq x y z
N MET A 1 -27.37 9.94 24.39
CA MET A 1 -26.21 10.19 23.51
C MET A 1 -25.40 11.32 24.11
N GLN A 2 -24.10 11.11 24.31
CA GLN A 2 -23.19 12.23 24.61
C GLN A 2 -23.04 13.08 23.34
N SER A 3 -23.04 14.40 23.50
CA SER A 3 -22.74 15.32 22.40
C SER A 3 -21.31 15.12 21.92
N LEU A 4 -21.08 15.15 20.60
CA LEU A 4 -19.74 15.10 20.01
C LEU A 4 -18.88 16.24 20.61
N PRO A 5 -17.66 15.96 21.11
CA PRO A 5 -16.74 17.02 21.55
C PRO A 5 -16.48 18.04 20.44
N THR A 6 -16.28 19.30 20.82
CA THR A 6 -15.96 20.38 19.86
C THR A 6 -14.47 20.60 19.67
N PHE A 7 -13.62 19.97 20.49
CA PHE A 7 -12.17 20.13 20.45
C PHE A 7 -11.49 18.77 20.40
N PHE A 8 -10.53 18.64 19.49
CA PHE A 8 -9.66 17.49 19.31
C PHE A 8 -8.24 17.97 19.06
N ASP A 9 -7.24 17.18 19.46
CA ASP A 9 -5.84 17.47 19.17
C ASP A 9 -5.56 17.32 17.67
N ILE A 10 -6.18 16.33 17.03
CA ILE A 10 -6.00 16.03 15.60
C ILE A 10 -7.35 15.69 14.96
N VAL A 11 -7.59 16.28 13.77
CA VAL A 11 -8.66 15.85 12.86
C VAL A 11 -8.05 15.24 11.60
N VAL A 12 -8.43 14.01 11.30
CA VAL A 12 -8.00 13.26 10.11
C VAL A 12 -9.16 13.12 9.15
N VAL A 13 -8.95 13.45 7.88
CA VAL A 13 -9.97 13.42 6.83
C VAL A 13 -9.63 12.35 5.81
N GLY A 14 -10.57 11.44 5.56
CA GLY A 14 -10.42 10.21 4.81
C GLY A 14 -10.04 9.03 5.71
N THR A 15 -10.52 7.84 5.38
CA THR A 15 -10.19 6.57 6.06
C THR A 15 -9.34 5.66 5.17
N GLY A 16 -8.56 6.25 4.26
CA GLY A 16 -7.54 5.54 3.51
C GLY A 16 -6.46 4.94 4.41
N PHE A 17 -5.56 4.15 3.82
CA PHE A 17 -4.50 3.48 4.56
C PHE A 17 -3.62 4.47 5.33
N VAL A 18 -3.17 5.55 4.68
CA VAL A 18 -2.25 6.54 5.27
C VAL A 18 -2.94 7.30 6.40
N GLU A 19 -4.17 7.75 6.16
CA GLU A 19 -4.98 8.50 7.10
C GLU A 19 -5.28 7.66 8.34
N SER A 20 -5.73 6.42 8.15
CA SER A 20 -6.03 5.49 9.24
C SER A 20 -4.78 5.11 10.03
N LEU A 21 -3.63 5.00 9.37
CA LEU A 21 -2.36 4.77 10.04
C LEU A 21 -2.02 5.93 10.97
N ILE A 22 -2.11 7.17 10.49
CA ILE A 22 -1.84 8.38 11.28
C ILE A 22 -2.83 8.48 12.44
N ALA A 23 -4.13 8.33 12.18
CA ALA A 23 -5.17 8.36 13.22
C ALA A 23 -4.89 7.33 14.33
N SER A 24 -4.55 6.10 13.95
CA SER A 24 -4.23 5.03 14.90
C SER A 24 -3.00 5.34 15.75
N ALA A 25 -1.96 5.92 15.13
CA ALA A 25 -0.72 6.25 15.82
C ALA A 25 -0.88 7.43 16.79
N CYS A 26 -1.65 8.45 16.39
CA CYS A 26 -1.97 9.61 17.22
C CYS A 26 -2.81 9.22 18.44
N ALA A 27 -3.88 8.43 18.23
CA ALA A 27 -4.73 7.94 19.31
C ALA A 27 -3.91 7.08 20.29
N ARG A 28 -3.06 6.18 19.78
CA ARG A 28 -2.16 5.36 20.60
C ARG A 28 -1.12 6.17 21.38
N SER A 29 -0.80 7.37 20.92
CA SER A 29 0.07 8.32 21.61
C SER A 29 -0.66 9.15 22.67
N GLY A 30 -1.97 8.92 22.87
CA GLY A 30 -2.80 9.59 23.86
C GLY A 30 -3.45 10.89 23.38
N LEU A 31 -3.35 11.21 22.08
CA LEU A 31 -4.02 12.36 21.49
C LEU A 31 -5.50 12.08 21.25
N SER A 32 -6.34 13.09 21.44
CA SER A 32 -7.75 13.06 21.03
C SER A 32 -7.84 13.19 19.51
N VAL A 33 -8.40 12.17 18.86
CA VAL A 33 -8.47 12.09 17.39
C VAL A 33 -9.93 12.08 16.94
N LEU A 34 -10.27 12.98 16.01
CA LEU A 34 -11.48 12.90 15.21
C LEU A 34 -11.11 12.41 13.81
N HIS A 35 -11.72 11.32 13.36
CA HIS A 35 -11.43 10.69 12.08
C HIS A 35 -12.70 10.68 11.22
N ILE A 36 -12.68 11.33 10.06
CA ILE A 36 -13.91 11.60 9.28
C ILE A 36 -13.73 11.08 7.85
N ASP A 37 -14.77 10.47 7.28
CA ASP A 37 -14.83 10.15 5.85
C ASP A 37 -16.19 10.56 5.26
N GLU A 38 -16.18 11.09 4.04
CA GLU A 38 -17.40 11.42 3.30
C GLU A 38 -18.10 10.16 2.77
N ASN A 39 -17.37 9.06 2.60
CA ASN A 39 -17.91 7.78 2.18
C ASN A 39 -18.63 7.09 3.34
N ASN A 40 -19.64 6.28 3.04
CA ASN A 40 -20.31 5.41 4.02
C ASN A 40 -19.61 4.04 4.19
N TYR A 41 -18.35 3.93 3.76
CA TYR A 41 -17.51 2.74 3.83
C TYR A 41 -16.06 3.13 4.13
N PHE A 42 -15.33 2.27 4.83
CA PHE A 42 -13.93 2.50 5.18
C PHE A 42 -12.98 2.29 4.00
N GLY A 43 -11.82 2.95 4.06
CA GLY A 43 -10.69 2.69 3.17
C GLY A 43 -10.53 3.71 2.07
N SER A 44 -11.51 4.57 1.78
CA SER A 44 -11.47 5.51 0.66
C SER A 44 -10.99 4.79 -0.63
N ASN A 45 -9.90 5.21 -1.27
CA ASN A 45 -9.32 4.53 -2.45
C ASN A 45 -8.69 3.15 -2.18
N TRP A 46 -8.51 2.78 -0.91
CA TRP A 46 -8.08 1.45 -0.45
C TRP A 46 -9.27 0.55 -0.06
N ALA A 47 -10.51 0.99 -0.28
CA ALA A 47 -11.68 0.22 0.11
C ALA A 47 -11.77 -1.13 -0.62
N THR A 48 -12.30 -2.11 0.10
CA THR A 48 -12.80 -3.35 -0.44
C THR A 48 -14.31 -3.35 -0.35
N LEU A 49 -14.99 -3.50 -1.49
CA LEU A 49 -16.44 -3.35 -1.59
C LEU A 49 -17.12 -4.68 -1.91
N SER A 50 -18.34 -4.86 -1.41
CA SER A 50 -19.23 -5.91 -1.93
C SER A 50 -19.65 -5.58 -3.35
N LEU A 51 -20.20 -6.55 -4.08
CA LEU A 51 -20.63 -6.31 -5.47
C LEU A 51 -21.64 -5.16 -5.56
N ASN A 52 -22.61 -5.10 -4.64
CA ASN A 52 -23.63 -4.04 -4.63
C ASN A 52 -23.01 -2.66 -4.34
N LYS A 53 -22.11 -2.57 -3.36
CA LYS A 53 -21.40 -1.32 -3.06
C LYS A 53 -20.48 -0.88 -4.19
N MET A 54 -19.87 -1.84 -4.88
CA MET A 54 -19.03 -1.58 -6.06
C MET A 54 -19.88 -0.98 -7.20
N GLU A 55 -21.10 -1.48 -7.40
CA GLU A 55 -22.04 -0.92 -8.38
C GLU A 55 -22.49 0.49 -8.01
N GLU A 56 -22.85 0.73 -6.75
CA GLU A 56 -23.20 2.06 -6.22
C GLU A 56 -22.04 3.05 -6.40
N TRP A 57 -20.83 2.65 -6.00
CA TRP A 57 -19.61 3.43 -6.20
C TRP A 57 -19.41 3.76 -7.67
N ALA A 58 -19.60 2.79 -8.55
CA ALA A 58 -19.35 2.96 -9.98
C ALA A 58 -20.39 3.91 -10.62
N ASP A 59 -21.65 3.86 -10.19
CA ASP A 59 -22.69 4.79 -10.65
C ASP A 59 -22.44 6.22 -10.16
N GLN A 60 -22.05 6.41 -8.90
CA GLN A 60 -21.70 7.71 -8.34
C GLN A 60 -20.51 8.36 -9.07
N ASN A 61 -19.49 7.57 -9.41
CA ASN A 61 -18.28 8.05 -10.08
C ASN A 61 -18.45 8.21 -11.60
N THR A 62 -19.50 7.65 -12.22
CA THR A 62 -19.81 7.88 -13.65
C THR A 62 -20.52 9.20 -13.88
N GLN A 63 -21.27 9.68 -12.89
CA GLN A 63 -22.04 10.92 -13.01
C GLN A 63 -21.19 12.17 -12.72
N ASN A 64 -20.11 12.03 -11.96
CA ASN A 64 -19.17 13.11 -11.66
C ASN A 64 -18.00 13.07 -12.67
N ASN A 65 -17.99 14.01 -13.63
CA ASN A 65 -16.93 14.15 -14.65
C ASN A 65 -15.52 14.47 -14.08
N GLU A 66 -15.39 14.62 -12.76
CA GLU A 66 -14.14 14.84 -12.04
C GLU A 66 -13.88 13.64 -11.14
N MET A 67 -13.42 12.54 -11.73
CA MET A 67 -13.02 11.37 -10.95
C MET A 67 -11.68 11.64 -10.28
N TYR A 68 -11.66 11.69 -8.94
CA TYR A 68 -10.42 11.75 -8.17
C TYR A 68 -9.61 10.46 -8.39
N GLY A 69 -8.64 10.49 -9.30
CA GLY A 69 -7.54 9.52 -9.37
C GLY A 69 -7.63 8.43 -10.44
N TYR A 70 -8.82 8.07 -10.92
CA TYR A 70 -8.95 7.14 -12.06
C TYR A 70 -9.11 7.97 -13.35
N LYS A 71 -8.55 7.53 -14.49
CA LYS A 71 -8.63 8.29 -15.76
C LYS A 71 -9.54 7.63 -16.80
N CYS A 72 -9.74 6.33 -16.68
CA CYS A 72 -10.51 5.53 -17.63
C CYS A 72 -11.16 4.38 -16.87
N PHE A 73 -12.49 4.32 -16.87
CA PHE A 73 -13.22 3.15 -16.41
C PHE A 73 -14.42 2.90 -17.31
N LYS A 74 -14.78 1.63 -17.46
CA LYS A 74 -15.91 1.20 -18.28
C LYS A 74 -16.65 0.11 -17.53
N ILE A 75 -17.90 0.37 -17.18
CA ILE A 75 -18.77 -0.62 -16.57
C ILE A 75 -19.56 -1.29 -17.70
N ILE A 76 -19.46 -2.62 -17.78
CA ILE A 76 -20.26 -3.42 -18.73
C ILE A 76 -21.18 -4.31 -17.92
N ARG A 77 -22.48 -4.00 -17.94
CA ARG A 77 -23.51 -4.79 -17.28
C ARG A 77 -24.19 -5.67 -18.33
N ASN A 78 -24.02 -6.99 -18.23
CA ASN A 78 -24.78 -7.91 -19.08
C ASN A 78 -26.09 -8.29 -18.38
N THR A 79 -27.05 -7.36 -18.38
CA THR A 79 -28.35 -7.53 -17.71
C THR A 79 -29.26 -8.58 -18.36
N LYS A 80 -28.87 -9.11 -19.52
CA LYS A 80 -29.58 -10.21 -20.20
C LYS A 80 -29.11 -11.60 -19.77
N ASP A 81 -28.01 -11.68 -19.01
CA ASP A 81 -27.51 -12.95 -18.48
C ASP A 81 -28.21 -13.28 -17.17
N THR A 82 -28.95 -14.40 -17.13
CA THR A 82 -29.63 -14.88 -15.92
C THR A 82 -28.67 -15.18 -14.76
N LYS A 83 -27.38 -15.35 -15.04
CA LYS A 83 -26.33 -15.46 -14.02
C LYS A 83 -26.10 -14.15 -13.27
N TYR A 84 -26.35 -12.99 -13.90
CA TYR A 84 -26.18 -11.68 -13.25
C TYR A 84 -27.12 -11.52 -12.06
N GLU A 85 -28.41 -11.86 -12.20
CA GLU A 85 -29.37 -11.82 -11.09
C GLU A 85 -28.94 -12.73 -9.93
N THR A 86 -28.42 -13.92 -10.26
CA THR A 86 -27.93 -14.86 -9.25
C THR A 86 -26.68 -14.34 -8.51
N MET A 87 -25.79 -13.62 -9.21
CA MET A 87 -24.62 -12.98 -8.60
C MET A 87 -25.01 -11.80 -7.72
N ALA A 88 -25.93 -10.94 -8.18
CA ALA A 88 -26.44 -9.78 -7.44
C ALA A 88 -27.09 -10.20 -6.11
N ILE A 89 -27.89 -11.28 -6.10
CA ILE A 89 -28.46 -11.86 -4.87
C ILE A 89 -27.36 -12.27 -3.87
N LYS A 90 -26.19 -12.69 -4.36
CA LYS A 90 -25.04 -13.09 -3.54
C LYS A 90 -24.00 -11.97 -3.42
N GLY A 91 -24.35 -10.72 -3.69
CA GLY A 91 -23.40 -9.61 -3.80
C GLY A 91 -22.51 -9.39 -2.57
N ASN A 92 -23.02 -9.71 -1.36
CA ASN A 92 -22.27 -9.62 -0.10
C ASN A 92 -21.19 -10.70 0.08
N ARG A 93 -21.10 -11.69 -0.82
CA ARG A 93 -20.03 -12.70 -0.83
C ARG A 93 -18.79 -12.26 -1.60
N PHE A 94 -18.84 -11.10 -2.23
CA PHE A 94 -17.72 -10.54 -2.97
C PHE A 94 -16.96 -9.54 -2.10
N SER A 95 -15.66 -9.49 -2.31
CA SER A 95 -14.75 -8.53 -1.69
C SER A 95 -13.85 -8.01 -2.81
N LEU A 96 -14.21 -6.85 -3.35
CA LEU A 96 -13.63 -6.26 -4.55
C LEU A 96 -12.78 -5.05 -4.16
N ASP A 97 -11.47 -5.15 -4.30
CA ASP A 97 -10.56 -4.04 -4.04
C ASP A 97 -10.66 -2.97 -5.12
N LEU A 98 -10.83 -1.72 -4.70
CA LEU A 98 -10.69 -0.56 -5.60
C LEU A 98 -9.24 -0.40 -6.10
N THR A 99 -8.29 -0.82 -5.28
CA THR A 99 -6.86 -0.79 -5.60
C THR A 99 -6.21 -2.11 -5.18
N PRO A 100 -6.25 -3.15 -6.03
CA PRO A 100 -5.65 -4.45 -5.71
C PRO A 100 -4.13 -4.32 -5.58
N ARG A 101 -3.57 -4.91 -4.53
CA ARG A 101 -2.13 -4.86 -4.21
C ARG A 101 -1.67 -6.22 -3.68
N LEU A 102 -0.39 -6.50 -3.87
CA LEU A 102 0.29 -7.65 -3.28
C LEU A 102 1.21 -7.16 -2.16
N ILE A 103 1.32 -7.94 -1.09
CA ILE A 103 2.24 -7.67 0.01
C ILE A 103 3.40 -8.65 -0.09
N TYR A 104 4.64 -8.16 -0.14
CA TYR A 104 5.81 -9.02 -0.05
C TYR A 104 5.85 -9.74 1.30
N SER A 105 6.00 -11.06 1.26
CA SER A 105 6.06 -11.94 2.44
C SER A 105 7.20 -11.59 3.39
N ASP A 106 8.34 -11.17 2.84
CA ASP A 106 9.40 -10.50 3.59
C ASP A 106 9.27 -9.01 3.29
N SER A 107 8.89 -8.17 4.24
CA SER A 107 8.88 -6.71 4.03
C SER A 107 8.72 -5.94 5.33
N PRO A 108 9.16 -4.67 5.38
CA PRO A 108 8.86 -3.77 6.50
C PRO A 108 7.35 -3.61 6.75
N PHE A 109 6.53 -3.82 5.72
CA PHE A 109 5.08 -3.75 5.85
C PHE A 109 4.52 -4.98 6.59
N MET A 110 5.06 -6.18 6.34
CA MET A 110 4.73 -7.37 7.12
C MET A 110 5.17 -7.21 8.58
N ASP A 111 6.37 -6.69 8.84
CA ASP A 111 6.83 -6.36 10.19
C ASP A 111 5.86 -5.41 10.89
N PHE A 112 5.39 -4.38 10.17
CA PHE A 112 4.38 -3.47 10.67
C PHE A 112 3.07 -4.18 11.04
N ILE A 113 2.54 -5.06 10.19
CA ILE A 113 1.31 -5.83 10.48
C ILE A 113 1.46 -6.60 11.80
N PHE A 114 2.58 -7.30 11.99
CA PHE A 114 2.84 -8.07 13.22
C PHE A 114 3.06 -7.20 14.46
N GLN A 115 3.80 -6.10 14.31
CA GLN A 115 4.15 -5.22 15.43
C GLN A 115 2.95 -4.39 15.92
N SER A 116 2.07 -3.98 15.00
CA SER A 116 0.88 -3.16 15.28
C SER A 116 -0.29 -3.95 15.88
N SER A 117 -0.19 -5.29 15.95
CA SER A 117 -1.27 -6.21 16.37
C SER A 117 -2.41 -6.36 15.35
N LEU A 118 -2.21 -5.90 14.11
CA LEU A 118 -3.17 -6.06 13.00
C LEU A 118 -3.37 -7.52 12.60
N GLN A 119 -2.38 -8.40 12.83
CA GLN A 119 -2.49 -9.83 12.58
C GLN A 119 -3.61 -10.52 13.39
N LYS A 120 -4.16 -9.86 14.41
CA LYS A 120 -5.30 -10.37 15.18
C LYS A 120 -6.64 -10.12 14.49
N SER A 121 -6.69 -9.16 13.57
CA SER A 121 -7.91 -8.73 12.88
C SER A 121 -7.91 -9.02 11.39
N ILE A 122 -6.76 -9.42 10.82
CA ILE A 122 -6.61 -9.68 9.39
C ILE A 122 -6.04 -11.08 9.22
N GLU A 123 -6.72 -11.88 8.41
CA GLU A 123 -6.22 -13.18 7.96
C GLU A 123 -5.52 -13.01 6.61
N LEU A 124 -4.31 -13.56 6.49
CA LEU A 124 -3.51 -13.46 5.28
C LEU A 124 -3.53 -14.78 4.51
N ALA A 125 -3.81 -14.70 3.21
CA ALA A 125 -3.71 -15.78 2.28
C ALA A 125 -2.42 -15.71 1.46
N ARG A 126 -1.92 -16.87 1.08
CA ARG A 126 -0.77 -17.02 0.17
C ARG A 126 -1.22 -16.78 -1.26
N VAL A 127 -0.41 -16.08 -2.05
CA VAL A 127 -0.59 -16.07 -3.50
C VAL A 127 0.01 -17.36 -4.06
N GLU A 128 -0.78 -18.17 -4.76
CA GLU A 128 -0.35 -19.50 -5.21
C GLU A 128 0.69 -19.48 -6.33
N GLY A 129 0.66 -18.47 -7.20
CA GLY A 129 1.53 -18.43 -8.35
C GLY A 129 1.56 -17.09 -9.06
N SER A 130 2.46 -16.98 -10.02
CA SER A 130 2.54 -15.84 -10.92
C SER A 130 2.73 -16.36 -12.34
N CYS A 131 2.15 -15.68 -13.31
CA CYS A 131 2.30 -16.01 -14.73
C CYS A 131 2.64 -14.77 -15.55
N LEU A 132 3.39 -14.96 -16.64
CA LEU A 132 3.64 -13.97 -17.66
C LEU A 132 2.79 -14.32 -18.89
N LEU A 133 2.06 -13.34 -19.39
CA LEU A 133 1.37 -13.47 -20.66
C LEU A 133 2.38 -13.23 -21.79
N VAL A 134 2.67 -14.26 -22.59
CA VAL A 134 3.65 -14.21 -23.68
C VAL A 134 2.91 -14.34 -25.01
N GLN A 135 3.14 -13.39 -25.92
CA GLN A 135 2.64 -13.47 -27.28
C GLN A 135 3.63 -14.23 -28.16
N GLN A 136 3.33 -15.47 -28.51
CA GLN A 136 4.16 -16.27 -29.41
C GLN A 136 3.93 -15.95 -30.89
N SER A 137 2.70 -15.55 -31.25
CA SER A 137 2.36 -15.11 -32.61
C SER A 137 1.21 -14.10 -32.60
N ARG A 138 0.85 -13.55 -33.77
CA ARG A 138 -0.27 -12.59 -33.89
C ARG A 138 -1.60 -13.13 -33.35
N HIS A 139 -1.78 -14.45 -33.34
CA HIS A 139 -3.02 -15.12 -32.92
C HIS A 139 -2.82 -16.12 -31.77
N HIS A 140 -1.61 -16.25 -31.23
CA HIS A 140 -1.30 -17.17 -30.14
C HIS A 140 -0.65 -16.43 -28.98
N THR A 141 -1.34 -16.44 -27.85
CA THR A 141 -0.86 -15.90 -26.57
C THR A 141 -1.00 -16.99 -25.53
N GLU A 142 0.02 -17.18 -24.71
CA GLU A 142 0.05 -18.21 -23.68
C GLU A 142 0.40 -17.60 -22.32
N PHE A 143 -0.06 -18.26 -21.25
CA PHE A 143 0.40 -17.97 -19.91
C PHE A 143 1.59 -18.86 -19.60
N LEU A 144 2.70 -18.25 -19.23
CA LEU A 144 3.90 -18.93 -18.81
C LEU A 144 4.04 -18.80 -17.30
N GLU A 145 4.13 -19.93 -16.59
CA GLU A 145 4.41 -19.91 -15.15
C GLU A 145 5.80 -19.33 -14.87
N ILE A 146 5.88 -18.47 -13.86
CA ILE A 146 7.16 -17.86 -13.48
C ILE A 146 7.91 -18.83 -12.59
N PRO A 147 9.16 -19.20 -12.94
CA PRO A 147 10.00 -20.02 -12.07
C PRO A 147 10.22 -19.33 -10.71
N GLN A 148 9.84 -20.01 -9.63
CA GLN A 148 9.97 -19.53 -8.26
C GLN A 148 11.15 -20.18 -7.52
N SER A 149 11.85 -21.10 -8.16
CA SER A 149 13.03 -21.76 -7.61
C SER A 149 14.14 -21.91 -8.65
N LYS A 150 15.38 -22.12 -8.18
CA LYS A 150 16.52 -22.38 -9.08
C LYS A 150 16.31 -23.65 -9.91
N ASP A 151 15.64 -24.64 -9.33
CA ASP A 151 15.31 -25.89 -10.03
C ASP A 151 14.28 -25.67 -11.14
N GLU A 152 13.24 -24.87 -10.87
CA GLU A 152 12.27 -24.49 -11.90
C GLU A 152 12.91 -23.65 -13.01
N ILE A 153 13.91 -22.81 -12.72
CA ILE A 153 14.64 -22.08 -13.76
C ILE A 153 15.33 -23.07 -14.71
N ILE A 154 15.92 -24.15 -14.18
CA ILE A 154 16.60 -25.17 -14.99
C ILE A 154 15.61 -25.90 -15.90
N HIS A 155 14.39 -26.15 -15.43
CA HIS A 155 13.33 -26.81 -16.19
C HIS A 155 12.45 -25.87 -17.03
N SER A 156 12.63 -24.55 -16.91
CA SER A 156 11.87 -23.53 -17.64
C SER A 156 12.10 -23.60 -19.17
N PRO A 157 11.26 -22.97 -20.00
CA PRO A 157 11.43 -22.93 -21.46
C PRO A 157 12.54 -21.98 -21.95
N LEU A 158 13.29 -21.35 -21.04
CA LEU A 158 14.43 -20.50 -21.37
C LEU A 158 15.52 -21.28 -22.12
N SER A 159 16.26 -20.60 -23.00
CA SER A 159 17.47 -21.17 -23.61
C SER A 159 18.55 -21.44 -22.56
N LEU A 160 19.51 -22.31 -22.87
CA LEU A 160 20.61 -22.63 -21.94
C LEU A 160 21.42 -21.40 -21.53
N SER A 161 21.65 -20.46 -22.46
CA SER A 161 22.33 -19.20 -22.17
C SER A 161 21.52 -18.34 -21.20
N GLU A 162 20.22 -18.15 -21.48
CA GLU A 162 19.33 -17.39 -20.61
C GLU A 162 19.23 -17.98 -19.21
N LYS A 163 19.12 -19.31 -19.08
CA LYS A 163 19.12 -20.00 -17.78
C LYS A 163 20.40 -19.71 -16.99
N HIS A 164 21.55 -19.83 -17.64
CA HIS A 164 22.84 -19.56 -17.02
C HIS A 164 22.93 -18.11 -16.53
N ASP A 165 22.58 -17.14 -17.38
CA ASP A 165 22.70 -15.72 -17.05
C ASP A 165 21.67 -15.28 -16.00
N LEU A 166 20.45 -15.80 -16.06
CA LEU A 166 19.43 -15.59 -15.04
C LEU A 166 19.88 -16.13 -13.69
N LEU A 167 20.35 -17.39 -13.62
CA LEU A 167 20.85 -17.98 -12.38
C LEU A 167 22.05 -17.20 -11.83
N LYS A 168 22.95 -16.72 -12.69
CA LYS A 168 24.10 -15.89 -12.29
C LYS A 168 23.64 -14.58 -11.64
N ILE A 169 22.63 -13.91 -12.21
CA ILE A 169 22.06 -12.68 -11.64
C ILE A 169 21.36 -12.98 -10.32
N VAL A 170 20.47 -13.99 -10.27
CA VAL A 170 19.73 -14.37 -9.07
C VAL A 170 20.67 -14.71 -7.91
N ASN A 171 21.71 -15.51 -8.17
CA ASN A 171 22.71 -15.86 -7.15
C ASN A 171 23.47 -14.61 -6.66
N LYS A 172 23.87 -13.73 -7.57
CA LYS A 172 24.59 -12.50 -7.20
C LYS A 172 23.71 -11.57 -6.37
N VAL A 173 22.45 -11.38 -6.75
CA VAL A 173 21.49 -10.52 -6.03
C VAL A 173 21.12 -11.11 -4.68
N SER A 174 20.98 -12.44 -4.58
CA SER A 174 20.68 -13.12 -3.32
C SER A 174 21.79 -12.99 -2.28
N LEU A 175 23.05 -12.88 -2.71
CA LEU A 175 24.22 -12.71 -1.83
C LEU A 175 24.56 -11.25 -1.57
N TRP A 176 23.88 -10.32 -2.22
CA TRP A 176 24.13 -8.89 -2.08
C TRP A 176 23.76 -8.43 -0.67
N ASP A 177 24.70 -7.93 0.12
CA ASP A 177 24.38 -7.26 1.38
C ASP A 177 24.06 -5.76 1.15
N ASN A 178 23.18 -5.18 1.96
CA ASN A 178 22.80 -3.76 1.84
C ASN A 178 23.97 -2.82 2.16
N SER A 179 25.01 -3.30 2.85
CA SER A 179 26.26 -2.58 3.11
C SER A 179 27.28 -2.66 1.97
N ASP A 180 27.20 -3.69 1.12
CA ASP A 180 28.14 -3.95 0.02
C ASP A 180 27.78 -3.17 -1.25
N LEU A 181 27.16 -2.00 -1.07
CA LEU A 181 27.02 -1.01 -2.12
C LEU A 181 28.42 -0.49 -2.46
N ASN A 182 29.18 -1.26 -3.24
CA ASN A 182 30.35 -0.75 -3.92
C ASN A 182 29.88 0.51 -4.64
N ALA A 183 30.35 1.67 -4.19
CA ALA A 183 30.03 2.96 -4.79
C ALA A 183 30.23 2.91 -6.31
N GLU A 184 31.23 2.15 -6.77
CA GLU A 184 31.52 1.88 -8.17
C GLU A 184 30.38 1.17 -8.95
N PHE A 185 29.61 0.27 -8.32
CA PHE A 185 28.45 -0.37 -8.95
C PHE A 185 27.26 0.59 -9.08
N ILE A 186 27.01 1.39 -8.03
CA ILE A 186 25.95 2.41 -8.03
C ILE A 186 26.27 3.52 -9.03
N ASP A 187 27.50 4.04 -8.99
CA ASP A 187 27.93 5.20 -9.77
C ASP A 187 28.02 4.91 -11.28
N ASN A 188 28.40 3.69 -11.68
CA ASN A 188 28.59 3.38 -13.11
C ASN A 188 27.38 2.71 -13.80
N LEU A 189 26.58 1.97 -13.04
CA LEU A 189 25.48 1.14 -13.57
C LEU A 189 24.16 1.33 -12.82
N GLY A 190 24.19 1.60 -11.51
CA GLY A 190 22.99 1.73 -10.68
C GLY A 190 22.03 2.81 -11.14
N ASN A 191 22.54 3.97 -11.55
CA ASN A 191 21.74 5.12 -12.00
C ASN A 191 21.26 5.02 -13.46
N LYS A 192 21.77 4.06 -14.25
CA LYS A 192 21.34 3.87 -15.64
C LYS A 192 20.04 3.05 -15.71
N PRO A 193 19.27 3.17 -16.79
CA PRO A 193 18.10 2.34 -17.02
C PRO A 193 18.39 0.85 -16.88
N PHE A 194 17.47 0.11 -16.28
CA PHE A 194 17.61 -1.34 -16.12
C PHE A 194 17.74 -2.07 -17.47
N SER A 195 17.14 -1.52 -18.53
CA SER A 195 17.33 -2.00 -19.90
C SER A 195 18.80 -2.04 -20.32
N ASP A 196 19.61 -1.07 -19.90
CA ASP A 196 21.03 -1.00 -20.25
C ASP A 196 21.82 -2.06 -19.49
N PHE A 197 21.48 -2.29 -18.23
CA PHE A 197 22.05 -3.39 -17.45
C PHE A 197 21.77 -4.75 -18.11
N LEU A 198 20.51 -4.99 -18.52
CA LEU A 198 20.11 -6.22 -19.19
C LEU A 198 20.83 -6.41 -20.52
N LYS A 199 20.93 -5.34 -21.33
CA LYS A 199 21.68 -5.36 -22.60
C LYS A 199 23.16 -5.67 -22.39
N ASN A 200 23.79 -5.08 -21.38
CA ASN A 200 25.18 -5.37 -21.00
C ASN A 200 25.40 -6.80 -20.50
N LYS A 201 24.33 -7.49 -20.06
CA LYS A 201 24.33 -8.91 -19.70
C LYS A 201 23.97 -9.84 -20.86
N GLY A 202 23.76 -9.31 -22.07
CA GLY A 202 23.35 -10.11 -23.23
C GLY A 202 21.88 -10.55 -23.20
N LEU A 203 21.06 -9.95 -22.33
CA LEU A 203 19.66 -10.32 -22.11
C LEU A 203 18.67 -9.36 -22.79
N SER A 204 19.09 -8.55 -23.78
CA SER A 204 18.17 -7.63 -24.48
C SER A 204 16.99 -8.39 -25.08
N ASP A 205 15.76 -7.97 -24.78
CA ASP A 205 14.51 -8.49 -25.34
C ASP A 205 14.32 -10.02 -25.18
N SER A 206 15.00 -10.60 -24.18
CA SER A 206 14.96 -12.03 -23.86
C SER A 206 13.82 -12.38 -22.90
N LEU A 207 13.39 -13.64 -22.86
CA LEU A 207 12.36 -14.07 -21.90
C LEU A 207 12.88 -13.96 -20.45
N ALA A 208 14.17 -14.20 -20.23
CA ALA A 208 14.81 -13.96 -18.94
C ALA A 208 14.76 -12.48 -18.50
N SER A 209 14.86 -11.53 -19.45
CA SER A 209 14.71 -10.11 -19.14
C SER A 209 13.29 -9.74 -18.75
N SER A 210 12.28 -10.39 -19.34
CA SER A 210 10.89 -10.24 -18.97
C SER A 210 10.62 -10.78 -17.57
N PHE A 211 11.20 -11.92 -17.21
CA PHE A 211 11.13 -12.44 -15.83
C PHE A 211 11.74 -11.47 -14.82
N LEU A 212 12.95 -10.98 -15.08
CA LEU A 212 13.63 -10.03 -14.18
C LEU A 212 12.85 -8.72 -14.05
N SER A 213 12.36 -8.16 -15.16
CA SER A 213 11.74 -6.83 -15.19
C SER A 213 10.29 -6.85 -14.71
N PHE A 214 9.45 -7.71 -15.27
CA PHE A 214 8.01 -7.65 -15.04
C PHE A 214 7.58 -8.54 -13.87
N CYS A 215 8.21 -9.70 -13.70
CA CYS A 215 7.74 -10.70 -12.73
C CYS A 215 8.42 -10.56 -11.37
N MET A 216 9.76 -10.45 -11.37
CA MET A 216 10.54 -10.35 -10.14
C MET A 216 10.60 -8.90 -9.62
N ALA A 217 10.83 -7.92 -10.50
CA ALA A 217 10.88 -6.51 -10.10
C ALA A 217 9.52 -5.81 -10.13
N GLY A 218 8.51 -6.33 -10.85
CA GLY A 218 7.18 -5.71 -10.94
C GLY A 218 7.18 -4.36 -11.69
N LEU A 219 8.10 -4.15 -12.64
CA LEU A 219 8.26 -2.87 -13.31
C LEU A 219 7.21 -2.66 -14.39
N GLN A 220 6.76 -1.42 -14.58
CA GLN A 220 5.99 -1.06 -15.78
C GLN A 220 6.88 -0.96 -17.03
N SER A 221 8.12 -0.51 -16.86
CA SER A 221 9.10 -0.42 -17.93
C SER A 221 10.53 -0.49 -17.38
N SER A 222 11.37 -1.27 -18.07
CA SER A 222 12.80 -1.38 -17.78
C SER A 222 13.60 -0.17 -18.27
N HIS A 223 13.02 0.68 -19.14
CA HIS A 223 13.68 1.89 -19.67
C HIS A 223 13.55 3.10 -18.73
N SER A 224 12.49 3.17 -17.94
CA SER A 224 12.23 4.29 -17.02
C SER A 224 12.66 4.02 -15.58
N THR A 225 13.09 2.80 -15.27
CA THR A 225 13.49 2.39 -13.93
C THR A 225 15.00 2.24 -13.86
N SER A 226 15.63 2.78 -12.80
CA SER A 226 17.06 2.61 -12.56
C SER A 226 17.42 1.16 -12.28
N SER A 227 18.62 0.74 -12.68
CA SER A 227 19.13 -0.61 -12.42
C SER A 227 19.20 -0.90 -10.93
N PHE A 228 19.55 0.10 -10.11
CA PHE A 228 19.58 -0.02 -8.66
C PHE A 228 18.20 -0.38 -8.08
N GLN A 229 17.17 0.38 -8.46
CA GLN A 229 15.81 0.13 -7.99
C GLN A 229 15.30 -1.24 -8.44
N ALA A 230 15.52 -1.60 -9.70
CA ALA A 230 15.12 -2.90 -10.24
C ALA A 230 15.78 -4.06 -9.47
N LEU A 231 17.09 -4.00 -9.25
CA LEU A 231 17.83 -5.05 -8.54
C LEU A 231 17.43 -5.12 -7.05
N ARG A 232 17.09 -4.00 -6.42
CA ARG A 232 16.55 -3.99 -5.04
C ARG A 232 15.19 -4.69 -4.96
N LEU A 233 14.31 -4.46 -5.94
CA LEU A 233 13.01 -5.14 -6.02
C LEU A 233 13.18 -6.64 -6.30
N ILE A 234 14.11 -7.03 -7.18
CA ILE A 234 14.46 -8.43 -7.43
C ILE A 234 14.97 -9.10 -6.14
N LYS A 235 15.82 -8.40 -5.38
CA LYS A 235 16.30 -8.89 -4.07
C LYS A 235 15.13 -9.10 -3.11
N GLN A 236 14.24 -8.11 -2.99
CA GLN A 236 13.04 -8.19 -2.16
C GLN A 236 12.17 -9.40 -2.51
N TYR A 237 11.96 -9.64 -3.81
CA TYR A 237 11.24 -10.80 -4.31
C TYR A 237 11.91 -12.12 -3.94
N ILE A 238 13.22 -12.25 -4.19
CA ILE A 238 13.99 -13.47 -3.87
C ILE A 238 13.94 -13.76 -2.37
N GLN A 239 14.13 -12.75 -1.52
CA GLN A 239 14.07 -12.93 -0.06
C GLN A 239 12.67 -13.37 0.37
N SER A 240 11.63 -12.77 -0.20
CA SER A 240 10.24 -13.11 0.12
C SER A 240 9.87 -14.55 -0.22
N LEU A 241 10.44 -15.13 -1.29
CA LEU A 241 10.24 -16.54 -1.64
C LEU A 241 10.73 -17.51 -0.55
N THR A 242 11.68 -17.08 0.30
CA THR A 242 12.24 -17.92 1.35
C THR A 242 11.43 -17.95 2.64
N VAL A 243 10.54 -16.95 2.84
CA VAL A 243 9.70 -16.85 4.05
C VAL A 243 8.77 -18.05 4.17
N PHE A 244 8.22 -18.47 3.04
CA PHE A 244 7.34 -19.62 2.97
C PHE A 244 7.94 -20.68 2.06
N PRO A 245 8.76 -21.58 2.60
CA PRO A 245 9.38 -22.63 1.81
C PRO A 245 8.31 -23.55 1.22
N PRO A 246 8.64 -24.32 0.16
CA PRO A 246 7.74 -25.30 -0.40
C PRO A 246 7.29 -26.30 0.66
N GLN A 247 5.99 -26.55 0.76
CA GLN A 247 5.41 -27.42 1.79
C GLN A 247 4.42 -28.42 1.19
N ARG A 248 4.32 -29.61 1.80
CA ARG A 248 3.24 -30.55 1.52
C ARG A 248 2.19 -30.43 2.61
N GLY A 249 0.97 -30.04 2.25
CA GLY A 249 -0.14 -29.96 3.20
C GLY A 249 -0.97 -31.25 3.26
N PRO A 250 -2.15 -31.18 3.90
CA PRO A 250 -3.05 -32.31 4.04
C PRO A 250 -3.40 -32.95 2.69
N GLY A 251 -3.42 -34.28 2.63
CA GLY A 251 -3.69 -35.01 1.39
C GLY A 251 -2.54 -35.01 0.37
N GLY A 252 -1.34 -34.54 0.74
CA GLY A 252 -0.17 -34.56 -0.12
C GLY A 252 -0.12 -33.41 -1.14
N VAL A 253 -0.99 -32.42 -1.01
CA VAL A 253 -1.02 -31.22 -1.86
C VAL A 253 0.30 -30.45 -1.70
N PHE A 254 0.97 -30.18 -2.80
CA PHE A 254 2.20 -29.38 -2.81
C PHE A 254 1.87 -27.91 -2.93
N TYR A 255 2.37 -27.12 -1.99
CA TYR A 255 2.29 -25.67 -1.99
C TYR A 255 3.63 -25.11 -2.44
N PRO A 256 3.70 -24.44 -3.60
CA PRO A 256 4.92 -23.81 -4.07
C PRO A 256 5.31 -22.63 -3.16
N PRO A 257 6.57 -22.18 -3.23
CA PRO A 257 6.99 -20.97 -2.52
C PRO A 257 6.22 -19.75 -3.03
N THR A 258 6.18 -18.66 -2.26
CA THR A 258 5.54 -17.44 -2.76
C THR A 258 6.18 -16.20 -2.16
N ALA A 259 6.40 -15.21 -3.02
CA ALA A 259 6.89 -13.92 -2.62
C ALA A 259 5.79 -13.05 -2.02
N TYR A 260 4.51 -13.42 -2.19
CA TYR A 260 3.40 -12.53 -1.91
C TYR A 260 2.31 -13.16 -1.02
N VAL A 261 1.74 -12.31 -0.19
CA VAL A 261 0.51 -12.56 0.56
C VAL A 261 -0.52 -11.47 0.27
N ILE A 262 -1.78 -11.77 0.54
CA ILE A 262 -2.92 -10.86 0.44
C ILE A 262 -3.85 -11.03 1.65
N PRO A 263 -4.57 -10.00 2.10
CA PRO A 263 -5.66 -10.18 3.05
C PRO A 263 -6.79 -10.99 2.44
N PHE A 264 -7.37 -11.91 3.21
CA PHE A 264 -8.39 -12.85 2.73
C PHE A 264 -9.66 -12.13 2.23
N PHE A 265 -10.06 -11.03 2.86
CA PHE A 265 -11.22 -10.22 2.45
C PHE A 265 -10.82 -8.89 1.82
N GLY A 266 -9.60 -8.80 1.27
CA GLY A 266 -9.12 -7.67 0.47
C GLY A 266 -8.40 -6.57 1.26
N MET A 267 -7.73 -5.68 0.52
CA MET A 267 -6.81 -4.70 1.09
C MET A 267 -7.45 -3.67 2.04
N GLY A 268 -8.75 -3.46 1.95
CA GLY A 268 -9.53 -2.57 2.82
C GLY A 268 -9.56 -3.03 4.28
N GLU A 269 -9.33 -4.32 4.57
CA GLU A 269 -9.24 -4.84 5.93
C GLU A 269 -8.14 -4.15 6.75
N ILE A 270 -7.05 -3.74 6.10
CA ILE A 270 -5.93 -3.05 6.74
C ILE A 270 -6.35 -1.67 7.22
N ALA A 271 -6.99 -0.88 6.34
CA ALA A 271 -7.47 0.45 6.69
C ALA A 271 -8.52 0.37 7.80
N GLN A 272 -9.51 -0.52 7.66
CA GLN A 272 -10.55 -0.72 8.67
C GLN A 272 -9.99 -1.17 10.02
N SER A 273 -9.00 -2.07 10.02
CA SER A 273 -8.34 -2.51 11.25
C SER A 273 -7.57 -1.36 11.92
N LEU A 274 -6.96 -0.46 11.16
CA LEU A 274 -6.29 0.72 11.71
C LEU A 274 -7.27 1.73 12.30
N VAL A 275 -8.41 1.96 11.64
CA VAL A 275 -9.52 2.75 12.21
C VAL A 275 -9.97 2.14 13.55
N ARG A 276 -10.12 0.81 13.61
CA ARG A 276 -10.47 0.11 14.86
C ARG A 276 -9.41 0.32 15.93
N ILE A 277 -8.12 0.27 15.60
CA ILE A 277 -7.04 0.58 16.56
C ILE A 277 -7.21 2.01 17.08
N ALA A 278 -7.44 3.00 16.21
CA ALA A 278 -7.67 4.38 16.65
C ALA A 278 -8.83 4.47 17.65
N ALA A 279 -9.96 3.80 17.35
CA ALA A 279 -11.13 3.77 18.22
C ALA A 279 -10.88 3.12 19.59
N VAL A 280 -10.14 2.00 19.64
CA VAL A 280 -9.73 1.35 20.90
C VAL A 280 -8.90 2.28 21.80
N TRP A 281 -8.14 3.20 21.19
CA TRP A 281 -7.35 4.21 21.91
C TRP A 281 -8.09 5.54 22.12
N GLY A 282 -9.40 5.60 21.87
CA GLY A 282 -10.25 6.76 22.16
C GLY A 282 -10.46 7.72 20.99
N GLY A 283 -10.03 7.36 19.78
CA GLY A 283 -10.40 8.09 18.57
C GLY A 283 -11.89 7.97 18.25
N ILE A 284 -12.50 9.05 17.75
CA ILE A 284 -13.90 9.08 17.31
C ILE A 284 -13.91 9.04 15.79
N THR A 285 -14.65 8.10 15.20
CA THR A 285 -14.78 7.99 13.74
C THR A 285 -16.20 8.34 13.29
N ILE A 286 -16.33 9.14 12.23
CA ILE A 286 -17.60 9.53 11.60
C ILE A 286 -17.54 9.23 10.11
N MET A 287 -18.47 8.41 9.61
CA MET A 287 -18.59 8.03 8.20
C MET A 287 -19.79 8.75 7.56
N GLY A 288 -19.79 8.88 6.23
CA GLY A 288 -20.84 9.60 5.48
C GLY A 288 -20.80 11.12 5.64
N CYS A 289 -19.84 11.65 6.39
CA CYS A 289 -19.83 13.05 6.80
C CYS A 289 -18.94 13.87 5.86
N LYS A 290 -19.58 14.76 5.10
CA LYS A 290 -18.88 15.70 4.24
C LYS A 290 -18.46 16.95 5.01
N ILE A 291 -17.22 17.38 4.81
CA ILE A 291 -16.74 18.65 5.35
C ILE A 291 -17.33 19.78 4.51
N ASN A 292 -18.08 20.68 5.17
CA ASN A 292 -18.65 21.86 4.50
C ASN A 292 -17.57 22.91 4.27
N LYS A 293 -16.79 23.20 5.32
CA LYS A 293 -15.88 24.33 5.36
C LYS A 293 -14.71 24.08 6.30
N ILE A 294 -13.52 24.48 5.86
CA ILE A 294 -12.31 24.56 6.70
C ILE A 294 -12.08 26.03 7.04
N ILE A 295 -12.06 26.34 8.33
CA ILE A 295 -11.81 27.69 8.83
C ILE A 295 -10.37 27.73 9.33
N ARG A 296 -9.57 28.58 8.68
CA ARG A 296 -8.21 28.89 9.12
C ARG A 296 -8.26 30.16 9.96
N PRO A 297 -7.61 30.21 11.13
CA PRO A 297 -7.52 31.44 11.87
C PRO A 297 -6.70 32.43 11.06
N LEU A 298 -7.16 33.69 11.03
CA LEU A 298 -6.46 34.78 10.38
C LEU A 298 -5.13 34.98 11.13
N THR A 299 -4.03 34.50 10.54
CA THR A 299 -2.70 34.99 10.92
C THR A 299 -2.67 36.49 10.68
N SER A 300 -2.34 37.26 11.72
CA SER A 300 -2.24 38.72 11.68
C SER A 300 -1.48 39.19 10.44
N GLN A 301 -1.96 40.24 9.77
CA GLN A 301 -1.46 40.78 8.50
C GLN A 301 0.00 41.31 8.50
N THR A 302 0.83 40.98 9.48
CA THR A 302 2.20 41.52 9.59
C THR A 302 3.29 40.74 8.85
N ASP A 303 3.06 39.50 8.41
CA ASP A 303 4.13 38.66 7.83
C ASP A 303 4.05 38.43 6.30
N GLN A 304 3.12 39.09 5.60
CA GLN A 304 3.02 38.98 4.13
C GLN A 304 4.05 39.84 3.35
N GLN A 305 4.99 40.49 4.04
CA GLN A 305 6.08 41.24 3.40
C GLN A 305 7.46 40.78 3.85
N GLN A 306 7.73 39.47 3.89
CA GLN A 306 9.11 38.97 3.89
C GLN A 306 9.22 37.51 3.42
N ILE A 307 8.70 37.20 2.23
CA ILE A 307 9.18 36.03 1.47
C ILE A 307 9.86 36.58 0.22
N HIS A 308 10.99 37.26 0.44
CA HIS A 308 11.99 37.44 -0.60
C HIS A 308 12.85 36.18 -0.63
N LYS A 309 12.95 35.61 -1.83
CA LYS A 309 13.91 34.58 -2.28
C LYS A 309 15.12 34.45 -1.35
N GLU A 310 15.21 33.35 -0.62
CA GLU A 310 16.47 32.86 -0.05
C GLU A 310 16.66 31.39 -0.41
N ASP A 311 17.92 31.09 -0.69
CA ASP A 311 18.43 29.96 -1.45
C ASP A 311 18.18 28.60 -0.79
N ILE A 312 17.99 27.58 -1.64
CA ILE A 312 17.89 26.16 -1.27
C ILE A 312 19.27 25.71 -0.73
N PRO A 313 19.42 25.37 0.57
CA PRO A 313 20.67 24.83 1.06
C PRO A 313 20.76 23.34 0.76
N ASN A 314 21.92 22.95 0.23
CA ASN A 314 22.33 21.59 -0.08
C ASN A 314 22.03 20.57 1.03
N THR A 315 21.53 19.43 0.60
CA THR A 315 21.24 18.21 1.36
C THR A 315 22.50 17.58 1.94
N LYS A 316 22.82 17.82 3.22
CA LYS A 316 23.76 16.95 3.97
C LYS A 316 23.69 16.97 5.50
N ALA A 317 22.62 17.49 6.11
CA ALA A 317 22.44 17.43 7.57
C ALA A 317 20.96 17.19 7.93
N LEU A 318 20.49 15.96 7.73
CA LEU A 318 19.12 15.55 8.02
C LEU A 318 19.17 14.35 8.96
N ASN A 319 18.89 14.56 10.24
CA ASN A 319 18.28 13.56 11.13
C ASN A 319 17.79 14.13 12.48
N GLU A 320 18.16 15.36 12.87
CA GLU A 320 17.59 16.00 14.07
C GLU A 320 16.67 17.20 13.73
N THR A 321 16.88 17.84 12.58
CA THR A 321 16.14 19.02 12.13
C THR A 321 14.67 18.72 11.80
N ASN A 322 14.36 17.51 11.32
CA ASN A 322 12.98 17.13 10.93
C ASN A 322 12.04 16.95 12.12
N GLN A 323 12.53 16.54 13.29
CA GLN A 323 11.68 16.45 14.48
C GLN A 323 11.30 17.83 14.99
N LYS A 324 12.26 18.76 15.07
CA LYS A 324 11.96 20.16 15.42
C LYS A 324 11.14 20.85 14.33
N SER A 325 11.34 20.53 13.05
CA SER A 325 10.54 21.03 11.93
C SER A 325 9.09 20.57 12.03
N PHE A 326 8.83 19.28 12.21
CA PHE A 326 7.47 18.76 12.33
C PHE A 326 6.78 19.26 13.60
N GLN A 327 7.50 19.33 14.72
CA GLN A 327 6.97 19.90 15.96
C GLN A 327 6.70 21.41 15.80
N ASN A 328 7.55 22.16 15.09
CA ASN A 328 7.35 23.58 14.82
C ASN A 328 6.24 23.85 13.78
N GLU A 329 6.09 22.99 12.77
CA GLU A 329 4.97 23.03 11.82
C GLU A 329 3.64 22.68 12.50
N MET A 330 3.64 21.70 13.40
CA MET A 330 2.49 21.37 14.25
C MET A 330 2.17 22.50 15.24
N ASN A 331 3.19 23.16 15.80
CA ASN A 331 3.00 24.31 16.68
C ASN A 331 2.50 25.56 15.94
N ASN A 332 2.76 25.67 14.62
CA ASN A 332 2.25 26.74 13.76
C ASN A 332 0.84 26.46 13.23
N LEU A 333 0.33 25.23 13.36
CA LEU A 333 -1.06 24.86 13.08
C LEU A 333 -1.95 25.15 14.30
N ILE A 334 -1.96 26.41 14.73
CA ILE A 334 -2.84 26.87 15.81
C ILE A 334 -4.26 26.99 15.24
N GLY A 335 -5.17 26.13 15.70
CA GLY A 335 -6.62 26.35 15.72
C GLY A 335 -7.37 26.22 14.39
N LEU A 336 -7.37 25.06 13.74
CA LEU A 336 -8.31 24.78 12.65
C LEU A 336 -9.71 24.47 13.21
N GLU A 337 -10.72 25.16 12.72
CA GLU A 337 -12.14 24.86 12.99
C GLU A 337 -12.77 24.22 11.74
N LEU A 338 -13.53 23.15 11.93
CA LEU A 338 -14.18 22.39 10.87
C LEU A 338 -15.70 22.43 11.04
N GLU A 339 -16.39 22.82 9.98
CA GLU A 339 -17.85 22.74 9.92
C GLU A 339 -18.25 21.45 9.18
N LEU A 340 -18.94 20.55 9.88
CA LEU A 340 -19.36 19.25 9.38
C LEU A 340 -20.82 19.28 8.91
N ILE A 341 -21.10 18.64 7.78
CA ILE A 341 -22.47 18.31 7.38
C ILE A 341 -22.78 16.93 7.96
N MET A 342 -23.71 16.88 8.92
CA MET A 342 -24.20 15.63 9.51
C MET A 342 -25.71 15.54 9.37
N ASP A 343 -26.22 14.43 8.82
CA ASP A 343 -27.65 14.11 8.87
C ASP A 343 -28.06 13.56 10.25
N ASP A 344 -29.37 13.49 10.53
CA ASP A 344 -29.85 13.02 11.84
C ASP A 344 -29.60 11.51 12.08
N ARG A 345 -29.34 10.70 11.04
CA ARG A 345 -28.98 9.27 11.14
C ARG A 345 -27.49 9.07 11.44
N GLU A 346 -26.63 9.96 10.97
CA GLU A 346 -25.18 9.97 11.21
C GLU A 346 -24.84 10.32 12.66
N LYS A 347 -25.66 11.16 13.30
CA LYS A 347 -25.57 11.41 14.75
C LYS A 347 -25.82 10.15 15.59
N GLU A 348 -26.59 9.19 15.06
CA GLU A 348 -26.91 7.94 15.76
C GLU A 348 -25.83 6.85 15.56
N GLN A 349 -24.98 6.95 14.52
CA GLN A 349 -23.95 5.97 14.16
C GLN A 349 -22.60 6.18 14.87
N LEU A 350 -22.52 6.97 15.94
CA LEU A 350 -21.30 7.11 16.75
C LEU A 350 -20.92 5.75 17.34
N VAL A 351 -19.92 5.09 16.75
CA VAL A 351 -19.44 3.79 17.20
C VAL A 351 -18.50 3.99 18.39
N GLU A 352 -19.04 3.92 19.60
CA GLU A 352 -18.25 3.85 20.82
C GLU A 352 -17.88 2.38 21.09
N ILE A 353 -16.67 1.95 20.69
CA ILE A 353 -16.17 0.61 21.03
C ILE A 353 -15.78 0.62 22.52
N LYS A 354 -16.57 -0.06 23.35
CA LYS A 354 -16.29 -0.21 24.79
C LYS A 354 -14.89 -0.79 25.02
N ASN A 355 -14.11 -0.09 25.84
CA ASN A 355 -12.72 -0.40 26.21
C ASN A 355 -12.51 -1.85 26.67
N GLU A 356 -11.59 -2.57 26.02
CA GLU A 356 -10.94 -3.75 26.60
C GLU A 356 -9.81 -3.31 27.56
N PRO A 357 -9.48 -4.11 28.60
CA PRO A 357 -8.60 -3.68 29.69
C PRO A 357 -7.17 -3.33 29.24
N LYS A 358 -6.73 -2.12 29.64
CA LYS A 358 -5.44 -1.48 29.33
C LYS A 358 -4.21 -2.07 30.06
N SER A 359 -4.20 -3.36 30.38
CA SER A 359 -3.03 -3.98 31.03
C SER A 359 -2.17 -4.70 30.00
N GLU A 360 -0.96 -4.17 29.76
CA GLU A 360 0.15 -4.74 28.95
C GLU A 360 0.40 -4.19 27.53
N MET A 361 0.42 -2.87 27.29
CA MET A 361 0.94 -2.35 26.01
C MET A 361 1.84 -1.10 26.06
N ASN A 362 2.37 -0.73 27.23
CA ASN A 362 3.20 0.46 27.42
C ASN A 362 4.67 0.38 26.89
N LYS A 363 5.00 -0.55 25.99
CA LYS A 363 6.38 -0.71 25.45
C LYS A 363 6.58 -0.40 23.96
N LYS A 364 5.63 0.20 23.25
CA LYS A 364 5.66 0.30 21.76
C LYS A 364 5.50 1.72 21.16
N ILE A 365 6.05 2.76 21.79
CA ILE A 365 6.00 4.15 21.26
C ILE A 365 7.11 4.44 20.21
N VAL A 366 8.11 3.56 20.05
CA VAL A 366 9.28 3.79 19.17
C VAL A 366 8.95 3.65 17.66
N TRP A 367 7.90 2.92 17.30
CA TRP A 367 7.64 2.48 15.92
C TRP A 367 7.13 3.59 14.98
N THR A 368 6.27 4.51 15.45
CA THR A 368 5.65 5.54 14.61
C THR A 368 6.67 6.48 13.96
N LYS A 369 7.72 6.84 14.69
CA LYS A 369 8.78 7.75 14.21
C LYS A 369 9.61 7.13 13.08
N HIS A 370 9.84 5.81 13.09
CA HIS A 370 10.66 5.13 12.09
C HIS A 370 9.88 4.81 10.80
N PHE A 371 8.58 4.54 10.91
CA PHE A 371 7.75 4.26 9.73
C PHE A 371 7.42 5.52 8.93
N ILE A 372 7.11 6.64 9.59
CA ILE A 372 6.82 7.92 8.94
C ILE A 372 8.07 8.50 8.25
N SER A 373 9.26 8.36 8.86
CA SER A 373 10.51 8.83 8.21
C SER A 373 10.81 8.09 6.91
N ASN A 374 10.51 6.78 6.84
CA ASN A 374 10.77 5.98 5.66
C ASN A 374 9.74 6.20 4.53
N LEU A 375 8.50 6.61 4.86
CA LEU A 375 7.47 7.02 3.88
C LEU A 375 7.82 8.33 3.17
N SER A 376 8.56 9.24 3.82
CA SER A 376 9.00 10.50 3.20
C SER A 376 10.20 10.35 2.24
N SER A 377 10.80 9.15 2.20
CA SER A 377 12.02 8.85 1.44
C SER A 377 11.83 7.83 0.31
N ALA A 378 10.59 7.45 0.00
CA ALA A 378 10.21 6.61 -1.12
C ALA A 378 9.25 7.39 -2.03
#